data_AF-A0A3D1IS46-F1
#
_entry.id   AF-A0A3D1IS46-F1
#
_cell.length_a   1.000
_cell.length_b   1.000
_cell.length_c   1.000
_cell.angle_alpha   90.00
_cell.angle_beta   90.00
_cell.angle_gamma   90.00
#
_symmetry.space_group_name_H-M   'P 1'
#
loop_
_entity.id
_entity.type
_entity.pdbx_description
1 polymer ?
#
loop_
_entity_poly.entity_id
_entity_poly.type
_entity_poly.pdbx_seq_one_letter_code
_entity_poly.pdbx_strand_id
1 'polypeptide(L)'
;MMKIMLPLVFWALLAAPNLFAAQLELAAPFTDNAILQRETAVPVWGWDAPGSKVTVQFAGQTKTAVAGKTGDWMVKLNPLKISRTERSLEVKNNRGQTITLNGVLVGEVWFSSGQSNMVWTAGKSMCNQLARDLASAKEDIPIREININTVSALYPQKRATSDDGWKKASAAGGFSALSLSFAYELYKEL
;
A
#
# COMPACT_ATOMS: atom_id res chain seq x y z
N MET A 1 -22.73 -13.57 -72.16
CA MET A 1 -22.51 -14.54 -71.06
C MET A 1 -21.10 -14.38 -70.53
N MET A 2 -20.94 -13.89 -69.30
CA MET A 2 -19.86 -14.28 -68.36
C MET A 2 -20.14 -13.54 -67.04
N LYS A 3 -20.68 -14.22 -66.02
CA LYS A 3 -20.74 -13.69 -64.65
C LYS A 3 -19.51 -14.21 -63.91
N ILE A 4 -18.57 -13.33 -63.58
CA ILE A 4 -17.43 -13.67 -62.74
C ILE A 4 -17.90 -13.55 -61.28
N MET A 5 -18.07 -14.69 -60.61
CA MET A 5 -18.32 -14.75 -59.16
C MET A 5 -16.96 -14.84 -58.44
N LEU A 6 -16.58 -13.78 -57.71
CA LEU A 6 -15.51 -13.88 -56.71
C LEU A 6 -16.11 -14.48 -55.41
N PRO A 7 -15.46 -15.49 -54.79
CA PRO A 7 -15.88 -15.96 -53.48
C PRO A 7 -15.35 -15.00 -52.40
N LEU A 8 -16.25 -14.42 -51.60
CA LEU A 8 -15.87 -13.74 -50.36
C LEU A 8 -15.42 -14.82 -49.36
N VAL A 9 -14.11 -14.97 -49.17
CA VAL A 9 -13.55 -15.75 -48.05
C VAL A 9 -13.63 -14.87 -46.81
N PHE A 10 -14.62 -15.12 -45.95
CA PHE A 10 -14.78 -14.44 -44.67
C PHE A 10 -13.82 -15.09 -43.66
N TRP A 11 -12.66 -14.46 -43.43
CA TRP A 11 -11.70 -14.91 -42.43
C TRP A 11 -12.22 -14.50 -41.05
N ALA A 12 -12.85 -15.43 -40.34
CA ALA A 12 -13.29 -15.21 -38.97
C ALA A 12 -12.05 -15.09 -38.06
N LEU A 13 -11.67 -13.86 -37.73
CA LEU A 13 -10.67 -13.56 -36.71
C LEU A 13 -11.23 -14.04 -35.36
N LEU A 14 -10.83 -15.24 -34.91
CA LEU A 14 -11.09 -15.71 -33.55
C LEU A 14 -10.38 -14.76 -32.58
N ALA A 15 -11.11 -13.78 -32.08
CA ALA A 15 -10.66 -12.96 -30.96
C ALA A 15 -10.59 -13.88 -29.73
N ALA A 16 -9.40 -14.42 -29.45
CA ALA A 16 -9.14 -15.03 -28.16
C ALA A 16 -9.43 -13.97 -27.09
N PRO A 17 -10.34 -14.22 -26.13
CA PRO A 17 -10.51 -13.29 -25.03
C PRO A 17 -9.18 -13.23 -24.30
N ASN A 18 -8.53 -12.06 -24.32
CA ASN A 18 -7.45 -11.75 -23.42
C ASN A 18 -8.04 -11.80 -22.01
N LEU A 19 -8.00 -12.99 -21.39
CA LEU A 19 -8.09 -13.15 -19.95
C LEU A 19 -6.85 -12.46 -19.39
N PHE A 20 -6.91 -11.14 -19.24
CA PHE A 20 -6.09 -10.46 -18.26
C PHE A 20 -6.45 -11.09 -16.93
N ALA A 21 -5.66 -12.09 -16.52
CA ALA A 21 -5.74 -12.62 -15.18
C ALA A 21 -5.45 -11.44 -14.27
N ALA A 22 -6.47 -10.98 -13.55
CA ALA A 22 -6.30 -9.89 -12.59
C ALA A 22 -5.15 -10.27 -11.65
N GLN A 23 -4.17 -9.37 -11.57
CA GLN A 23 -2.97 -9.57 -10.77
C GLN A 23 -3.30 -9.33 -9.31
N LEU A 24 -2.74 -10.15 -8.43
CA LEU A 24 -2.76 -9.89 -6.99
C LEU A 24 -2.16 -8.50 -6.74
N GLU A 25 -2.94 -7.63 -6.12
CA GLU A 25 -2.60 -6.24 -5.81
C GLU A 25 -2.96 -5.94 -4.36
N LEU A 26 -2.18 -5.07 -3.72
CA LEU A 26 -2.47 -4.55 -2.37
C LEU A 26 -2.90 -3.09 -2.44
N ALA A 27 -3.68 -2.65 -1.46
CA ALA A 27 -4.00 -1.24 -1.32
C ALA A 27 -2.77 -0.38 -0.98
N ALA A 28 -2.82 0.90 -1.37
CA ALA A 28 -1.68 1.82 -1.29
C ALA A 28 -0.91 1.86 0.04
N PRO A 29 -1.54 1.73 1.23
CA PRO A 29 -0.79 1.70 2.50
C PRO A 29 0.13 0.49 2.67
N PHE A 30 -0.01 -0.57 1.86
CA PHE A 30 0.76 -1.80 1.98
C PHE A 30 1.92 -1.80 0.99
N THR A 31 3.01 -1.17 1.41
CA THR A 31 4.31 -1.20 0.72
C THR A 31 5.40 -1.63 1.70
N ASP A 32 6.63 -1.79 1.22
CA ASP A 32 7.77 -1.98 2.11
C ASP A 32 7.84 -0.85 3.14
N ASN A 33 8.34 -1.19 4.33
CA ASN A 33 8.43 -0.31 5.49
C ASN A 33 7.07 0.17 6.05
N ALA A 34 5.95 -0.48 5.73
CA ALA A 34 4.67 -0.14 6.37
C ALA A 34 4.70 -0.27 7.90
N ILE A 35 3.83 0.48 8.57
CA ILE A 35 3.52 0.31 9.99
C ILE A 35 2.09 -0.22 10.08
N LEU A 36 1.87 -1.30 10.84
CA LEU A 36 0.54 -1.82 11.15
C LEU A 36 0.10 -1.36 12.54
N GLN A 37 -1.17 -0.95 12.67
CA GLN A 37 -1.73 -0.46 13.93
C GLN A 37 -1.71 -1.55 15.01
N ARG A 38 -1.22 -1.22 16.21
CA ARG A 38 -1.25 -2.13 17.37
C ARG A 38 -2.64 -2.19 18.02
N GLU A 39 -2.87 -3.22 18.83
CA GLU A 39 -3.99 -3.33 19.78
C GLU A 39 -5.41 -3.29 19.19
N THR A 40 -5.53 -3.37 17.88
CA THR A 40 -6.80 -3.48 17.17
C THR A 40 -6.71 -4.51 16.06
N ALA A 41 -7.85 -5.01 15.59
CA ALA A 41 -7.87 -5.89 14.43
C ALA A 41 -7.38 -5.12 13.20
N VAL A 42 -6.32 -5.60 12.55
CA VAL A 42 -5.69 -4.88 11.43
C VAL A 42 -6.24 -5.39 10.11
N PRO A 43 -6.98 -4.55 9.35
CA PRO A 43 -7.39 -4.91 8.01
C PRO A 43 -6.17 -4.95 7.07
N VAL A 44 -6.05 -6.01 6.29
CA VAL A 44 -5.14 -6.08 5.13
C VAL A 44 -6.00 -6.41 3.92
N TRP A 45 -5.93 -5.58 2.89
CA TRP A 45 -6.85 -5.64 1.76
C TRP A 45 -6.18 -5.26 0.45
N GLY A 46 -6.86 -5.63 -0.64
CA GLY A 46 -6.36 -5.42 -1.98
C GLY A 46 -7.36 -5.92 -3.02
N TRP A 47 -6.83 -6.24 -4.20
CA TRP A 47 -7.60 -6.77 -5.33
C TRP A 47 -6.93 -8.01 -5.90
N ASP A 48 -7.73 -8.89 -6.48
CA ASP A 48 -7.30 -10.08 -7.21
C ASP A 48 -8.45 -10.50 -8.15
N ALA A 49 -8.26 -11.55 -8.95
CA ALA A 49 -9.32 -12.16 -9.75
C ALA A 49 -10.50 -12.60 -8.86
N PRO A 50 -11.76 -12.34 -9.27
CA PRO A 50 -12.93 -12.81 -8.53
C PRO A 50 -12.87 -14.31 -8.21
N GLY A 51 -13.15 -14.68 -6.96
CA GLY A 51 -13.07 -16.05 -6.46
C GLY A 51 -11.66 -16.53 -6.10
N SER A 52 -10.61 -15.74 -6.33
CA SER A 52 -9.25 -16.07 -5.86
C SER A 52 -9.20 -16.15 -4.34
N LYS A 53 -8.54 -17.18 -3.81
CA LYS A 53 -8.29 -17.35 -2.38
C LYS A 53 -6.96 -16.66 -2.04
N VAL A 54 -7.02 -15.61 -1.23
CA VAL A 54 -5.86 -14.83 -0.78
C VAL A 54 -5.51 -15.20 0.65
N THR A 55 -4.23 -15.46 0.92
CA THR A 55 -3.69 -15.80 2.23
C THR A 55 -2.67 -14.76 2.64
N VAL A 56 -2.84 -14.19 3.84
CA VAL A 56 -1.92 -13.22 4.44
C VAL A 56 -1.24 -13.86 5.65
N GLN A 57 0.08 -13.72 5.71
CA GLN A 57 0.91 -14.20 6.81
C GLN A 57 1.71 -13.04 7.41
N PHE A 58 1.57 -12.84 8.71
CA PHE A 58 2.32 -11.82 9.45
C PHE A 58 2.35 -12.12 10.94
N ALA A 59 3.50 -11.95 11.59
CA ALA A 59 3.68 -12.11 13.04
C ALA A 59 3.07 -13.42 13.60
N GLY A 60 3.31 -14.54 12.91
CA GLY A 60 2.81 -15.88 13.31
C GLY A 60 1.32 -16.11 13.02
N GLN A 61 0.61 -15.12 12.48
CA GLN A 61 -0.78 -15.29 12.05
C GLN A 61 -0.84 -15.73 10.59
N THR A 62 -1.84 -16.55 10.27
CA THR A 62 -2.26 -16.84 8.90
C THR A 62 -3.76 -16.58 8.79
N LYS A 63 -4.15 -15.70 7.87
CA LYS A 63 -5.56 -15.36 7.61
C LYS A 63 -5.85 -15.51 6.12
N THR A 64 -7.09 -15.84 5.78
CA THR A 64 -7.49 -16.04 4.39
C THR A 64 -8.80 -15.31 4.09
N ALA A 65 -8.90 -14.75 2.89
CA ALA A 65 -10.13 -14.23 2.31
C ALA A 65 -10.32 -14.77 0.89
N VAL A 66 -11.54 -14.62 0.35
CA VAL A 66 -11.83 -14.87 -1.05
C VAL A 66 -12.18 -13.54 -1.70
N ALA A 67 -11.58 -13.26 -2.85
CA ALA A 67 -11.89 -12.07 -3.64
C ALA A 67 -13.35 -12.10 -4.10
N GLY A 68 -14.07 -11.02 -3.83
CA GLY A 68 -15.47 -10.87 -4.19
C GLY A 68 -15.70 -10.77 -5.70
N LYS A 69 -16.95 -10.53 -6.09
CA LYS A 69 -17.33 -10.38 -7.51
C LYS A 69 -16.61 -9.22 -8.20
N THR A 70 -16.26 -8.19 -7.43
CA THR A 70 -15.52 -7.01 -7.89
C THR A 70 -14.00 -7.12 -7.68
N GLY A 71 -13.52 -8.30 -7.27
CA GLY A 71 -12.09 -8.61 -7.08
C GLY A 71 -11.49 -8.12 -5.75
N ASP A 72 -12.22 -7.33 -4.98
CA ASP A 72 -11.80 -6.87 -3.64
C ASP A 72 -11.77 -8.02 -2.64
N TRP A 73 -10.76 -8.03 -1.79
CA TRP A 73 -10.62 -8.95 -0.68
C TRP A 73 -10.08 -8.23 0.55
N MET A 74 -10.41 -8.74 1.74
CA MET A 74 -9.87 -8.23 3.00
C MET A 74 -9.77 -9.37 4.02
N VAL A 75 -8.64 -9.44 4.71
CA VAL A 75 -8.50 -10.19 5.96
C VAL A 75 -8.40 -9.21 7.13
N LYS A 76 -8.70 -9.70 8.33
CA LYS A 76 -8.38 -8.98 9.58
C LYS A 76 -7.40 -9.81 10.39
N LEU A 77 -6.19 -9.31 10.57
CA LEU A 77 -5.26 -9.85 11.55
C LEU A 77 -5.83 -9.59 12.95
N ASN A 78 -5.61 -10.52 13.87
CA ASN A 78 -5.89 -10.30 15.29
C ASN A 78 -5.02 -9.15 15.81
N PRO A 79 -5.42 -8.48 16.91
CA PRO A 79 -4.63 -7.43 17.54
C PRO A 79 -3.15 -7.80 17.68
N LEU A 80 -2.30 -6.90 17.18
CA LEU A 80 -0.85 -7.05 17.19
C LEU A 80 -0.25 -6.33 18.39
N LYS A 81 0.76 -6.94 19.02
CA LYS A 81 1.59 -6.27 20.03
C LYS A 81 2.59 -5.34 19.35
N ILE A 82 2.83 -4.18 19.95
CA ILE A 82 3.85 -3.22 19.50
C ILE A 82 5.21 -3.92 19.30
N SER A 83 5.92 -3.54 18.24
CA SER A 83 7.21 -4.12 17.89
C SER A 83 8.03 -3.16 17.05
N ARG A 84 9.23 -2.81 17.55
CA ARG A 84 10.26 -2.08 16.79
C ARG A 84 11.10 -3.01 15.90
N THR A 85 10.91 -4.33 16.01
CA THR A 85 11.55 -5.31 15.13
C THR A 85 10.80 -5.40 13.81
N GLU A 86 11.51 -5.14 12.72
CA GLU A 86 11.02 -5.32 11.35
C GLU A 86 10.70 -6.78 11.04
N ARG A 87 9.62 -7.00 10.28
CA ARG A 87 9.17 -8.32 9.83
C ARG A 87 8.72 -8.26 8.39
N SER A 88 8.68 -9.41 7.72
CA SER A 88 8.05 -9.52 6.40
C SER A 88 6.56 -9.84 6.55
N LEU A 89 5.72 -9.15 5.77
CA LEU A 89 4.33 -9.48 5.54
C LEU A 89 4.21 -10.17 4.17
N GLU A 90 3.66 -11.38 4.15
CA GLU A 90 3.54 -12.15 2.92
C GLU A 90 2.06 -12.30 2.53
N VAL A 91 1.74 -12.02 1.26
CA VAL A 91 0.41 -12.18 0.68
C VAL A 91 0.50 -13.08 -0.54
N LYS A 92 -0.26 -14.17 -0.54
CA LYS A 92 -0.27 -15.18 -1.60
C LYS A 92 -1.67 -15.39 -2.12
N ASN A 93 -1.82 -15.62 -3.41
CA ASN A 93 -3.07 -16.15 -3.96
C ASN A 93 -2.93 -17.61 -4.39
N ASN A 94 -4.06 -18.29 -4.55
CA ASN A 94 -4.11 -19.66 -5.07
C ASN A 94 -3.83 -19.79 -6.57
N ARG A 95 -3.38 -18.71 -7.22
CA ARG A 95 -2.98 -18.66 -8.64
C ARG A 95 -1.46 -18.58 -8.81
N GLY A 96 -0.69 -18.69 -7.71
CA GLY A 96 0.77 -18.74 -7.73
C GLY A 96 1.47 -17.39 -7.58
N GLN A 97 0.74 -16.29 -7.38
CA GLN A 97 1.33 -14.98 -7.13
C GLN A 97 1.63 -14.79 -5.64
N THR A 98 2.78 -14.18 -5.36
CA THR A 98 3.22 -13.83 -4.01
C THR A 98 3.72 -12.39 -3.99
N ILE A 99 3.26 -11.61 -3.01
CA ILE A 99 3.80 -10.30 -2.67
C ILE A 99 4.42 -10.42 -1.27
N THR A 100 5.67 -9.99 -1.12
CA THR A 100 6.35 -9.91 0.16
C THR A 100 6.71 -8.46 0.44
N LEU A 101 6.16 -7.90 1.52
CA LEU A 101 6.51 -6.57 2.01
C LEU A 101 7.52 -6.72 3.14
N ASN A 102 8.66 -6.05 3.03
CA ASN A 102 9.74 -6.10 3.99
C ASN A 102 9.74 -4.89 4.91
N GLY A 103 10.45 -4.99 6.02
CA GLY A 103 10.60 -3.87 6.94
C GLY A 103 9.36 -3.55 7.76
N VAL A 104 8.28 -4.34 7.72
CA VAL A 104 6.99 -3.98 8.34
C VAL A 104 7.09 -3.94 9.86
N LEU A 105 6.65 -2.83 10.46
CA LEU A 105 6.59 -2.61 11.92
C LEU A 105 5.17 -2.75 12.46
N VAL A 106 5.05 -2.82 13.79
CA VAL A 106 3.77 -2.71 14.50
C VAL A 106 3.85 -1.57 15.50
N GLY A 107 2.96 -0.59 15.38
CA GLY A 107 2.99 0.62 16.19
C GLY A 107 1.73 1.47 16.01
N GLU A 108 1.89 2.78 16.13
CA GLU A 108 0.83 3.75 15.89
C GLU A 108 0.77 4.15 14.41
N VAL A 109 -0.44 4.24 13.87
CA VAL A 109 -0.71 4.65 12.49
C VAL A 109 -1.77 5.75 12.52
N TRP A 110 -1.37 6.93 12.07
CA TRP A 110 -2.23 8.12 12.07
C TRP A 110 -2.46 8.58 10.64
N PHE A 111 -3.71 8.93 10.33
CA PHE A 111 -4.06 9.58 9.08
C PHE A 111 -3.99 11.10 9.27
N SER A 112 -2.97 11.71 8.69
CA SER A 112 -2.79 13.16 8.71
C SER A 112 -3.44 13.77 7.46
N SER A 113 -4.45 14.62 7.64
CA SER A 113 -5.13 15.30 6.54
C SER A 113 -5.35 16.78 6.86
N GLY A 114 -5.42 17.60 5.82
CA GLY A 114 -5.53 19.05 5.96
C GLY A 114 -5.40 19.79 4.62
N GLN A 115 -5.19 21.09 4.70
CA GLN A 115 -4.97 21.98 3.55
C GLN A 115 -3.47 22.05 3.18
N SER A 116 -3.08 23.04 2.37
CA SER A 116 -1.73 23.22 1.82
C SER A 116 -0.57 23.11 2.81
N ASN A 117 -0.76 23.47 4.09
CA ASN A 117 0.30 23.32 5.10
C ASN A 117 0.67 21.86 5.38
N MET A 118 -0.23 20.91 5.09
CA MET A 118 0.03 19.49 5.29
C MET A 118 1.06 18.94 4.30
N VAL A 119 1.19 19.55 3.12
CA VAL A 119 2.19 19.16 2.12
C VAL A 119 3.49 19.96 2.23
N TRP A 120 3.57 20.90 3.18
CA TRP A 120 4.81 21.64 3.40
C TRP A 120 5.86 20.74 4.03
N THR A 121 7.01 20.61 3.38
CA THR A 121 8.02 19.61 3.75
C THR A 121 8.86 20.04 4.94
N ALA A 122 9.23 19.08 5.78
CA ALA A 122 10.00 19.33 7.00
C ALA A 122 11.34 20.02 6.70
N GLY A 123 12.05 19.59 5.64
CA GLY A 123 13.33 20.17 5.23
C GLY A 123 13.27 21.64 4.79
N LYS A 124 12.07 22.15 4.46
CA LYS A 124 11.83 23.56 4.07
C LYS A 124 11.03 24.33 5.13
N SER A 125 11.02 23.85 6.37
CA SER A 125 10.21 24.40 7.46
C SER A 125 11.04 24.61 8.73
N MET A 126 10.38 25.02 9.81
CA MET A 126 10.98 25.06 11.16
C MET A 126 11.41 23.67 11.66
N CYS A 127 10.91 22.58 11.05
CA CYS A 127 11.28 21.21 11.37
C CYS A 127 12.58 20.74 10.67
N ASN A 128 13.28 21.61 9.92
CA ASN A 128 14.47 21.23 9.15
C ASN A 128 15.58 20.65 10.04
N GLN A 129 15.80 21.21 11.24
CA GLN A 129 16.81 20.66 12.15
C GLN A 129 16.44 19.25 12.61
N LEU A 130 15.19 19.05 13.06
CA LEU A 130 14.69 17.73 13.42
C LEU A 130 14.83 16.72 12.27
N ALA A 131 14.47 17.11 11.05
CA ALA A 131 14.62 16.25 9.88
C ALA A 131 16.10 15.85 9.63
N ARG A 132 17.06 16.76 9.84
CA ARG A 132 18.50 16.47 9.73
C ARG A 132 19.00 15.57 10.85
N ASP A 133 18.52 15.76 12.07
CA ASP A 133 18.87 14.93 13.22
C ASP A 133 18.40 13.49 13.00
N LEU A 134 17.16 13.31 12.53
CA LEU A 134 16.63 12.00 12.15
C LEU A 134 17.38 11.37 10.97
N ALA A 135 17.75 12.18 9.96
CA ALA A 135 18.50 11.71 8.80
C ALA A 135 19.94 11.27 9.12
N SER A 136 20.54 11.84 10.15
CA SER A 136 21.92 11.55 10.58
C SER A 136 22.00 10.63 11.80
N ALA A 137 20.86 10.16 12.31
CA ALA A 137 20.79 9.24 13.43
C ALA A 137 21.56 7.94 13.11
N LYS A 138 22.36 7.47 14.07
CA LYS A 138 23.11 6.21 13.93
C LYS A 138 22.20 4.99 13.98
N GLU A 139 21.09 5.09 14.68
CA GLU A 139 20.08 4.05 14.82
C GLU A 139 18.82 4.43 14.05
N ASP A 140 18.11 3.43 13.52
CA ASP A 140 16.85 3.64 12.79
C ASP A 140 15.75 4.05 13.78
N ILE A 141 15.31 5.30 13.69
CA ILE A 141 14.19 5.82 14.47
C ILE A 141 12.89 5.35 13.79
N PRO A 142 11.97 4.64 14.49
CA PRO A 142 10.83 3.97 13.90
C PRO A 142 9.67 4.92 13.51
N ILE A 143 10.00 6.09 12.97
CA ILE A 143 9.07 7.05 12.37
C ILE A 143 9.09 6.86 10.86
N ARG A 144 7.89 6.77 10.27
CA ARG A 144 7.72 6.56 8.82
C ARG A 144 6.54 7.36 8.32
N GLU A 145 6.63 7.80 7.07
CA GLU A 145 5.54 8.50 6.40
C GLU A 145 5.29 7.89 5.03
N ILE A 146 4.01 7.73 4.69
CA ILE A 146 3.55 7.48 3.32
C ILE A 146 2.73 8.68 2.86
N ASN A 147 3.07 9.20 1.68
CA ASN A 147 2.23 10.19 1.00
C ASN A 147 1.30 9.46 0.02
N ILE A 148 0.01 9.77 0.09
CA ILE A 148 -0.99 9.28 -0.87
C ILE A 148 -1.19 10.36 -1.93
N ASN A 149 -1.09 9.96 -3.20
CA ASN A 149 -1.18 10.88 -4.33
C ASN A 149 -2.53 11.60 -4.35
N THR A 150 -2.48 12.93 -4.41
CA THR A 150 -3.66 13.76 -4.54
C THR A 150 -4.19 13.70 -5.97
N VAL A 151 -5.44 13.25 -6.12
CA VAL A 151 -6.12 13.19 -7.41
C VAL A 151 -7.37 14.07 -7.39
N SER A 152 -7.58 14.86 -8.44
CA SER A 152 -8.85 15.57 -8.65
C SER A 152 -9.84 14.61 -9.31
N ALA A 153 -10.99 14.39 -8.68
CA ALA A 153 -12.00 13.46 -9.17
C ALA A 153 -13.41 13.96 -8.86
N LEU A 154 -14.34 13.74 -9.80
CA LEU A 154 -15.76 14.05 -9.63
C LEU A 154 -16.51 13.06 -8.73
N TYR A 155 -15.97 11.85 -8.57
CA TYR A 155 -16.57 10.76 -7.79
C TYR A 155 -15.53 10.11 -6.87
N PRO A 156 -15.96 9.49 -5.76
CA PRO A 156 -15.07 8.74 -4.89
C PRO A 156 -14.26 7.69 -5.65
N GLN A 157 -12.95 7.69 -5.43
CA GLN A 157 -12.04 6.73 -6.04
C GLN A 157 -11.96 5.48 -5.17
N LYS A 158 -12.01 4.30 -5.79
CA LYS A 158 -11.85 3.02 -5.09
C LYS A 158 -10.38 2.69 -4.79
N ARG A 159 -9.45 3.28 -5.55
CA ARG A 159 -8.03 2.97 -5.49
C ARG A 159 -7.25 4.27 -5.31
N ALA A 160 -6.51 4.33 -4.21
CA ALA A 160 -5.49 5.34 -4.01
C ALA A 160 -4.16 4.83 -4.58
N THR A 161 -3.24 5.75 -4.84
CA THR A 161 -1.86 5.43 -5.26
C THR A 161 -0.87 6.19 -4.39
N SER A 162 0.34 5.67 -4.30
CA SER A 162 1.50 6.32 -3.69
C SER A 162 2.68 5.99 -4.57
N ASP A 163 3.37 7.01 -5.07
CA ASP A 163 4.52 6.80 -5.97
C ASP A 163 5.69 6.14 -5.24
N ASP A 164 5.74 6.33 -3.93
CA ASP A 164 6.96 6.21 -3.15
C ASP A 164 6.84 5.30 -1.92
N GLY A 165 5.61 4.91 -1.57
CA GLY A 165 5.29 4.06 -0.43
C GLY A 165 5.69 4.66 0.91
N TRP A 166 5.89 3.82 1.93
CA TRP A 166 6.40 4.25 3.22
C TRP A 166 7.89 4.56 3.15
N LYS A 167 8.27 5.75 3.58
CA LYS A 167 9.66 6.18 3.74
C LYS A 167 10.06 6.14 5.20
N LYS A 168 11.32 5.77 5.46
CA LYS A 168 11.94 5.77 6.79
C LYS A 168 12.35 7.19 7.23
N ALA A 169 12.53 7.39 8.53
CA ALA A 169 12.96 8.66 9.12
C ALA A 169 14.25 9.24 8.52
N SER A 170 15.09 8.41 7.90
CA SER A 170 16.27 8.89 7.16
C SER A 170 15.93 9.84 5.99
N ALA A 171 14.70 9.75 5.47
CA ALA A 171 14.16 10.63 4.44
C ALA A 171 13.25 11.74 5.00
N ALA A 172 13.29 12.02 6.30
CA ALA A 172 12.38 12.94 6.99
C ALA A 172 12.35 14.35 6.39
N GLY A 173 13.39 14.78 5.67
CA GLY A 173 13.40 16.07 4.96
C GLY A 173 12.26 16.22 3.95
N GLY A 174 11.79 15.12 3.36
CA GLY A 174 10.66 15.08 2.43
C GLY A 174 9.30 14.89 3.09
N PHE A 175 9.25 14.64 4.40
CA PHE A 175 7.99 14.38 5.09
C PHE A 175 7.19 15.66 5.28
N SER A 176 5.90 15.55 5.54
CA SER A 176 5.11 16.67 6.05
C SER A 176 5.71 17.19 7.35
N ALA A 177 5.95 18.51 7.44
CA ALA A 177 6.47 19.15 8.64
C ALA A 177 5.55 18.93 9.86
N LEU A 178 4.23 18.96 9.65
CA LEU A 178 3.24 18.77 10.71
C LEU A 178 3.18 17.32 11.17
N SER A 179 3.07 16.38 10.22
CA SER A 179 3.05 14.95 10.54
C SER A 179 4.34 14.51 11.22
N LEU A 180 5.50 14.97 10.74
CA LEU A 180 6.78 14.65 11.34
C LEU A 180 6.87 15.14 12.79
N SER A 181 6.46 16.39 13.04
CA SER A 181 6.49 16.97 14.39
C SER A 181 5.60 16.17 15.34
N PHE A 182 4.37 15.86 14.92
CA PHE A 182 3.45 15.04 15.70
C PHE A 182 4.02 13.64 15.97
N ALA A 183 4.52 12.96 14.92
CA ALA A 183 5.07 11.61 15.05
C ALA A 183 6.31 11.57 15.94
N TYR A 184 7.13 12.63 15.93
CA TYR A 184 8.31 12.73 16.79
C TYR A 184 7.94 12.97 18.26
N GLU A 185 6.96 13.81 18.55
CA GLU A 185 6.43 13.95 19.92
C GLU A 185 5.85 12.62 20.41
N LEU A 186 5.02 11.96 19.61
CA LEU A 186 4.44 10.65 19.94
C LEU A 186 5.53 9.58 20.16
N TYR A 187 6.59 9.58 19.36
CA TYR A 187 7.72 8.66 19.54
C TYR A 187 8.43 8.84 20.89
N LYS A 188 8.52 10.07 21.41
CA LYS A 188 9.14 10.34 22.72
C LYS A 188 8.25 9.90 23.90
N GLU A 189 6.95 9.79 23.69
CA GLU A 189 5.99 9.38 24.72
C GLU A 189 5.80 7.85 24.82
N LEU A 190 6.28 7.07 23.84
CA LEU A 190 6.11 5.61 23.73
C LEU A 190 7.38 4.79 23.97
#